data_AF-A0A7Y4UIR6-F1
#
_entry.id   AF-A0A7Y4UIR6-F1
#
_cell.length_a   1.000
_cell.length_b   1.000
_cell.length_c   1.000
_cell.angle_alpha   90.00
_cell.angle_beta   90.00
_cell.angle_gamma   90.00
#
_symmetry.space_group_name_H-M   'P 1'
#
loop_
_entity.id
_entity.type
_entity.pdbx_description
1 polymer ?
#
loop_
_entity_poly.entity_id
_entity_poly.type
_entity_poly.pdbx_seq_one_letter_code
_entity_poly.pdbx_strand_id
1 'polypeptide(L)'
;MAFWIFNRKPEITVDCFTRNAYAYTYTPIVEAMKTLPDWWKRLPPSTPLKEMSEENCDTTMRSCYGFVELYKKSAVIENWTELRITVDPVNGYTPFVTNGHPPVEHPEQQYKGGFKNYFHAKLVSPWLLKAKSCIDFMFVGAECALEDIDWKILPGVMNFQ
;
A
#
# COMPACT_ATOMS: atom_id res chain seq x y z
N MET A 1 -5.91 -14.62 -43.12
CA MET A 1 -5.13 -14.51 -41.87
C MET A 1 -5.13 -13.05 -41.44
N ALA A 2 -5.97 -12.66 -40.49
CA ALA A 2 -6.02 -11.30 -39.99
C ALA A 2 -4.94 -11.12 -38.92
N PHE A 3 -3.96 -10.26 -39.19
CA PHE A 3 -2.87 -9.94 -38.27
C PHE A 3 -3.39 -9.11 -37.10
N TRP A 4 -3.47 -9.73 -35.93
CA TRP A 4 -3.89 -9.13 -34.66
C TRP A 4 -2.69 -8.42 -33.99
N ILE A 5 -2.16 -7.35 -34.60
CA ILE A 5 -0.91 -6.70 -34.14
C ILE A 5 -1.12 -5.46 -33.23
N PHE A 6 -2.35 -4.97 -32.99
CA PHE A 6 -2.51 -3.63 -32.37
C PHE A 6 -3.35 -3.52 -31.10
N ASN A 7 -3.50 -4.57 -30.30
CA ASN A 7 -4.03 -4.42 -28.93
C ASN A 7 -2.91 -4.07 -27.94
N ARG A 8 -2.34 -2.87 -28.06
CA ARG A 8 -1.54 -2.31 -26.95
C ARG A 8 -2.48 -2.08 -25.78
N LYS A 9 -2.10 -2.57 -24.61
CA LYS A 9 -2.81 -2.23 -23.37
C LYS A 9 -2.77 -0.71 -23.20
N PRO A 10 -3.86 -0.08 -22.75
CA PRO A 10 -3.86 1.36 -22.49
C PRO A 10 -2.75 1.68 -21.48
N GLU A 11 -1.90 2.63 -21.84
CA GLU A 11 -0.86 3.12 -20.95
C GLU A 11 -1.49 4.10 -19.96
N ILE A 12 -1.23 3.89 -18.68
CA ILE A 12 -1.68 4.76 -17.60
C ILE A 12 -0.45 5.55 -17.16
N THR A 13 -0.48 6.87 -17.36
CA THR A 13 0.58 7.77 -16.89
C THR A 13 0.09 8.57 -15.69
N VAL A 14 0.85 8.50 -14.60
CA VAL A 14 0.65 9.32 -13.39
C VAL A 14 1.93 10.09 -13.14
N ASP A 15 1.84 11.42 -13.26
CA ASP A 15 2.94 12.32 -12.93
C ASP A 15 2.96 12.53 -11.41
N CYS A 16 4.12 12.27 -10.79
CA CYS A 16 4.31 12.34 -9.34
C CYS A 16 5.24 13.51 -8.99
N PHE A 17 4.75 14.46 -8.19
CA PHE A 17 5.49 15.66 -7.79
C PHE A 17 5.67 15.70 -6.28
N THR A 18 6.80 16.23 -5.82
CA THR A 18 7.03 16.48 -4.39
C THR A 18 7.96 17.66 -4.19
N ARG A 19 7.80 18.39 -3.10
CA ARG A 19 8.78 19.38 -2.62
C ARG A 19 9.66 18.83 -1.50
N ASN A 20 9.38 17.62 -1.02
CA ASN A 20 10.17 16.96 0.01
C ASN A 20 11.37 16.26 -0.64
N ALA A 21 12.55 16.86 -0.50
CA ALA A 21 13.79 16.32 -1.08
C ALA A 21 14.15 14.94 -0.53
N TYR A 22 13.85 14.67 0.75
CA TYR A 22 14.08 13.36 1.36
C TYR A 22 13.20 12.29 0.71
N ALA A 23 11.89 12.57 0.58
CA ALA A 23 10.96 11.66 -0.05
C ALA A 23 11.33 11.39 -1.52
N TYR A 24 11.72 12.43 -2.25
CA TYR A 24 12.17 12.29 -3.64
C TYR A 24 13.41 11.40 -3.78
N THR A 25 14.37 11.54 -2.85
CA THR A 25 15.69 10.89 -2.95
C THR A 25 15.68 9.47 -2.39
N TYR A 26 15.00 9.24 -1.26
CA TYR A 26 15.14 8.02 -0.47
C TYR A 26 13.90 7.14 -0.49
N THR A 27 12.70 7.71 -0.68
CA THR A 27 11.44 6.97 -0.71
C THR A 27 10.61 7.32 -1.96
N PRO A 28 11.19 7.17 -3.17
CA PRO A 28 10.46 7.45 -4.40
C PRO A 28 9.27 6.50 -4.56
N ILE A 29 8.25 6.93 -5.31
CA ILE A 29 7.17 6.02 -5.72
C ILE A 29 7.74 5.01 -6.70
N VAL A 30 7.60 3.73 -6.37
CA VAL A 30 8.15 2.61 -7.16
C VAL A 30 7.09 1.57 -7.47
N GLU A 31 7.33 0.76 -8.49
CA GLU A 31 6.50 -0.42 -8.76
C GLU A 31 6.48 -1.37 -7.55
N ALA A 32 5.30 -1.83 -7.14
CA ALA A 32 5.17 -2.64 -5.93
C ALA A 32 5.92 -3.97 -6.00
N MET A 33 6.12 -4.52 -7.21
CA MET A 33 6.94 -5.72 -7.41
C MET A 33 8.39 -5.59 -6.89
N LYS A 34 8.91 -4.36 -6.79
CA LYS A 34 10.27 -4.09 -6.26
C LYS A 34 10.30 -4.05 -4.72
N THR A 35 9.14 -3.94 -4.08
CA THR A 35 9.00 -3.77 -2.63
C THR A 35 8.42 -5.01 -1.94
N LEU A 36 8.52 -6.19 -2.58
CA LEU A 36 8.02 -7.43 -1.98
C LEU A 36 8.71 -7.69 -0.62
N PRO A 37 7.95 -8.13 0.40
CA PRO A 37 8.53 -8.49 1.70
C PRO A 37 9.53 -9.63 1.59
N ASP A 38 10.54 -9.65 2.46
CA ASP A 38 11.58 -10.68 2.38
C ASP A 38 11.07 -12.08 2.72
N TRP A 39 10.08 -12.20 3.61
CA TRP A 39 9.43 -13.50 3.87
C TRP A 39 8.78 -14.06 2.62
N TRP A 40 8.17 -13.20 1.79
CA TRP A 40 7.53 -13.60 0.53
C TRP A 40 8.56 -14.09 -0.47
N LYS A 41 9.67 -13.36 -0.64
CA LYS A 41 10.77 -13.72 -1.54
C LYS A 41 11.37 -15.10 -1.19
N ARG A 42 11.35 -15.46 0.10
CA ARG A 42 11.87 -16.74 0.61
C ARG A 42 10.90 -17.91 0.47
N LEU A 43 9.63 -17.68 0.11
CA LEU A 43 8.68 -18.78 -0.06
C LEU A 43 9.14 -19.75 -1.17
N PRO A 44 9.07 -21.07 -0.92
CA PRO A 44 9.25 -22.04 -1.99
C PRO A 44 8.11 -21.90 -3.01
N PRO A 45 8.29 -22.31 -4.27
CA PRO A 45 7.22 -22.28 -5.26
C PRO A 45 6.01 -23.14 -4.87
N SER A 46 6.25 -24.25 -4.18
CA SER A 46 5.25 -25.17 -3.69
C SER A 46 5.61 -25.73 -2.31
N THR A 47 4.61 -26.24 -1.61
CA THR A 47 4.77 -27.01 -0.38
C THR A 47 4.26 -28.43 -0.59
N PRO A 48 5.00 -29.46 -0.16
CA PRO A 48 4.51 -30.83 -0.22
C PRO A 48 3.30 -30.98 0.70
N LEU A 49 2.20 -31.51 0.17
CA LEU A 49 1.07 -31.91 0.98
C LEU A 49 1.50 -33.13 1.80
N LYS A 50 1.50 -33.00 3.13
CA LYS A 50 1.95 -34.06 4.04
C LYS A 50 1.10 -35.35 3.97
N GLU A 51 -0.04 -35.35 3.29
CA GLU A 51 -1.02 -36.45 3.35
C GLU A 51 -1.53 -36.96 2.00
N MET A 52 -1.04 -36.45 0.85
CA MET A 52 -1.41 -36.97 -0.47
C MET A 52 -0.16 -37.12 -1.33
N SER A 53 -0.13 -38.14 -2.18
CA SER A 53 0.99 -38.54 -3.05
C SER A 53 1.80 -37.38 -3.63
N GLU A 54 3.09 -37.61 -3.93
CA GLU A 54 4.06 -36.65 -4.50
C GLU A 54 3.56 -35.86 -5.73
N GLU A 55 2.45 -36.27 -6.33
CA GLU A 55 1.77 -35.63 -7.46
C GLU A 55 0.90 -34.42 -7.07
N ASN A 56 0.60 -34.19 -5.78
CA ASN A 56 -0.22 -33.07 -5.31
C ASN A 56 0.63 -32.09 -4.48
N CYS A 57 1.27 -31.14 -5.15
CA CYS A 57 1.94 -30.00 -4.51
C CYS A 57 1.00 -28.79 -4.49
N ASP A 58 0.74 -28.22 -3.32
CA ASP A 58 0.05 -26.93 -3.23
C ASP A 58 1.02 -25.80 -3.53
N THR A 59 0.58 -24.86 -4.35
CA THR A 59 1.36 -23.65 -4.65
C THR A 59 1.35 -22.71 -3.45
N THR A 60 2.47 -22.07 -3.15
CA THR A 60 2.51 -21.08 -2.07
C THR A 60 1.94 -19.74 -2.51
N MET A 61 1.82 -18.80 -1.55
CA MET A 61 1.47 -17.41 -1.86
C MET A 61 2.37 -16.78 -2.93
N ARG A 62 3.60 -17.29 -3.13
CA ARG A 62 4.52 -16.84 -4.19
C ARG A 62 3.88 -16.81 -5.58
N SER A 63 2.97 -17.74 -5.87
CA SER A 63 2.25 -17.85 -7.15
C SER A 63 0.75 -17.61 -7.02
N CYS A 64 0.27 -17.10 -5.88
CA CYS A 64 -1.13 -16.72 -5.74
C CYS A 64 -1.45 -15.59 -6.74
N TYR A 65 -2.31 -15.89 -7.72
CA TYR A 65 -2.65 -14.98 -8.80
C TYR A 65 -3.16 -13.62 -8.29
N GLY A 66 -4.02 -13.63 -7.26
CA GLY A 66 -4.60 -12.41 -6.70
C GLY A 66 -3.55 -11.43 -6.18
N PHE A 67 -2.59 -11.92 -5.40
CA PHE A 67 -1.51 -11.07 -4.89
C PHE A 67 -0.50 -10.70 -5.96
N VAL A 68 -0.10 -11.65 -6.82
CA VAL A 68 0.84 -11.35 -7.90
C VAL A 68 0.29 -10.25 -8.82
N GLU A 69 -1.00 -10.28 -9.16
CA GLU A 69 -1.63 -9.23 -9.96
C GLU A 69 -1.80 -7.92 -9.20
N LEU A 70 -2.07 -7.95 -7.89
CA LEU A 70 -2.11 -6.76 -7.04
C LEU A 70 -0.76 -6.03 -7.11
N TYR A 71 0.35 -6.71 -6.84
CA TYR A 71 1.69 -6.10 -6.87
C TYR A 71 2.10 -5.66 -8.28
N LYS A 72 1.79 -6.44 -9.33
CA LYS A 72 2.10 -6.04 -10.71
C LYS A 72 1.38 -4.77 -11.17
N LYS A 73 0.18 -4.51 -10.65
CA LYS A 73 -0.66 -3.37 -11.03
C LYS A 73 -0.52 -2.16 -10.10
N SER A 74 0.24 -2.30 -9.01
CA SER A 74 0.35 -1.28 -7.98
C SER A 74 1.69 -0.55 -8.06
N ALA A 75 1.67 0.71 -7.61
CA ALA A 75 2.85 1.45 -7.20
C ALA A 75 2.78 1.67 -5.69
N VAL A 76 3.92 1.76 -5.03
CA VAL A 76 4.03 1.89 -3.57
C VAL A 76 4.51 3.29 -3.24
N ILE A 77 3.80 3.91 -2.29
CA ILE A 77 4.30 5.06 -1.55
C ILE A 77 4.94 4.51 -0.28
N GLU A 78 6.26 4.50 -0.24
CA GLU A 78 7.00 4.09 0.96
C GLU A 78 6.86 5.14 2.07
N ASN A 79 7.11 4.71 3.31
CA ASN A 79 7.05 5.60 4.46
C ASN A 79 8.13 6.69 4.37
N TRP A 80 7.73 7.95 4.17
CA TRP A 80 8.62 9.08 3.89
C TRP A 80 9.06 9.86 5.14
N THR A 81 8.62 9.44 6.31
CA THR A 81 8.94 10.06 7.61
C THR A 81 9.01 8.98 8.67
N GLU A 82 9.86 9.14 9.67
CA GLU A 82 9.71 8.32 10.87
C GLU A 82 8.44 8.78 11.59
N LEU A 83 7.63 7.82 11.98
CA LEU A 83 6.40 8.03 12.74
C LEU A 83 6.44 7.13 13.96
N ARG A 84 6.31 7.73 15.13
CA ARG A 84 6.04 7.02 16.38
C ARG A 84 4.74 7.54 16.96
N ILE A 85 3.82 6.64 17.24
CA ILE A 85 2.56 6.96 17.90
C ILE A 85 2.60 6.32 19.28
N THR A 86 2.49 7.12 20.33
CA THR A 86 2.28 6.65 21.69
C THR A 86 0.80 6.75 22.01
N VAL A 87 0.16 5.63 22.34
CA VAL A 87 -1.27 5.58 22.66
C VAL A 87 -1.45 5.50 24.17
N ASP A 88 -2.28 6.40 24.71
CA ASP A 88 -2.79 6.38 26.06
C ASP A 88 -4.30 6.10 26.01
N PRO A 89 -4.80 5.00 26.62
CA PRO A 89 -6.22 4.64 26.56
C PRO A 89 -7.18 5.69 27.13
N VAL A 90 -6.69 6.62 27.94
CA VAL A 90 -7.47 7.68 28.60
C VAL A 90 -7.25 9.03 27.90
N ASN A 91 -6.01 9.33 27.54
CA ASN A 91 -5.58 10.68 27.13
C ASN A 91 -5.41 10.86 25.61
N GLY A 92 -5.56 9.81 24.80
CA GLY A 92 -5.48 9.91 23.35
C GLY A 92 -4.22 9.28 22.76
N TYR A 93 -3.67 9.89 21.72
CA TYR A 93 -2.36 9.50 21.19
C TYR A 93 -1.45 10.72 21.02
N THR A 94 -0.14 10.49 21.14
CA THR A 94 0.90 11.49 20.92
C THR A 94 1.76 11.08 19.72
N PRO A 95 1.72 11.83 18.60
CA PRO A 95 2.57 11.56 17.45
C PRO A 95 3.95 12.22 17.60
N PHE A 96 4.98 11.48 17.23
CA PHE A 96 6.30 12.00 16.89
C PHE A 96 6.55 11.75 15.41
N VAL A 97 6.94 12.79 14.69
CA VAL A 97 7.21 12.77 13.25
C VAL A 97 8.49 13.51 12.93
N THR A 98 9.39 12.91 12.17
CA THR A 98 10.67 13.57 11.82
C THR A 98 10.53 14.67 10.78
N ASN A 99 9.47 14.66 9.98
CA ASN A 99 9.20 15.70 8.99
C ASN A 99 8.59 16.99 9.59
N GLY A 100 8.29 17.03 10.90
CA GLY A 100 7.68 18.18 11.58
C GLY A 100 6.20 18.44 11.26
N HIS A 101 5.54 17.56 10.50
CA HIS A 101 4.13 17.67 10.13
C HIS A 101 3.30 16.60 10.84
N PRO A 102 2.65 16.93 11.97
CA PRO A 102 1.88 15.96 12.73
C PRO A 102 0.69 15.44 11.89
N PRO A 103 0.18 14.24 12.21
CA PRO A 103 -1.02 13.71 11.58
C PRO A 103 -2.20 14.69 11.67
N VAL A 104 -3.02 14.71 10.63
CA VAL A 104 -4.26 15.49 10.58
C VAL A 104 -5.40 14.62 11.09
N GLU A 105 -6.30 15.19 11.88
CA GLU A 105 -7.46 14.48 12.40
C GLU A 105 -8.77 14.98 11.78
N HIS A 106 -9.73 14.08 11.67
CA HIS A 106 -11.11 14.44 11.40
C HIS A 106 -11.86 14.61 12.73
N PRO A 107 -12.68 15.66 12.89
CA PRO A 107 -13.47 15.82 14.11
C PRO A 107 -14.53 14.72 14.22
N GLU A 108 -14.88 14.30 15.43
CA GLU A 108 -15.77 13.15 15.71
C GLU A 108 -17.12 13.22 14.96
N GLN A 109 -17.61 14.44 14.74
CA GLN A 109 -18.84 14.72 14.01
C GLN A 109 -18.84 14.17 12.57
N GLN A 110 -17.66 13.93 11.97
CA GLN A 110 -17.53 13.42 10.61
C GLN A 110 -17.67 11.90 10.51
N TYR A 111 -17.34 11.15 11.56
CA TYR A 111 -17.43 9.68 11.56
C TYR A 111 -18.46 9.12 12.56
N LYS A 112 -19.08 9.97 13.40
CA LYS A 112 -20.24 9.67 14.26
C LYS A 112 -20.13 8.34 15.01
N GLY A 113 -19.02 8.11 15.71
CA GLY A 113 -18.80 6.90 16.49
C GLY A 113 -18.42 5.65 15.66
N GLY A 114 -18.06 5.81 14.39
CA GLY A 114 -17.28 4.81 13.66
C GLY A 114 -15.92 4.58 14.34
N PHE A 115 -15.43 3.34 14.30
CA PHE A 115 -14.10 2.96 14.83
C PHE A 115 -13.87 3.30 16.32
N LYS A 116 -14.86 3.04 17.18
CA LYS A 116 -14.86 3.38 18.63
C LYS A 116 -13.62 2.99 19.44
N ASN A 117 -12.86 1.99 18.97
CA ASN A 117 -11.68 1.47 19.64
C ASN A 117 -10.36 1.94 18.99
N TYR A 118 -10.42 2.92 18.09
CA TYR A 118 -9.27 3.45 17.37
C TYR A 118 -9.21 4.97 17.47
N PHE A 119 -7.99 5.50 17.47
CA PHE A 119 -7.75 6.91 17.17
C PHE A 119 -7.61 7.11 15.66
N HIS A 120 -8.14 8.21 15.16
CA HIS A 120 -8.06 8.57 13.75
C HIS A 120 -6.92 9.54 13.50
N ALA A 121 -5.98 9.11 12.66
CA ALA A 121 -4.84 9.93 12.26
C ALA A 121 -4.67 9.81 10.73
N LYS A 122 -4.53 10.95 10.06
CA LYS A 122 -4.21 11.02 8.64
C LYS A 122 -2.78 11.50 8.45
N LEU A 123 -1.94 10.63 7.89
CA LEU A 123 -0.63 11.02 7.40
C LEU A 123 -0.80 11.62 6.01
N VAL A 124 -0.39 12.87 5.85
CA VAL A 124 -0.46 13.55 4.54
C VAL A 124 0.77 13.18 3.73
N SER A 125 0.56 12.46 2.62
CA SER A 125 1.61 12.13 1.67
C SER A 125 2.30 13.40 1.14
N PRO A 126 3.64 13.40 0.98
CA PRO A 126 4.37 14.51 0.39
C PRO A 126 4.22 14.54 -1.13
N TRP A 127 3.64 13.48 -1.71
CA TRP A 127 3.45 13.33 -3.14
C TRP A 127 2.12 13.94 -3.59
N LEU A 128 2.20 14.79 -4.61
CA LEU A 128 1.07 15.24 -5.40
C LEU A 128 1.04 14.40 -6.68
N LEU A 129 -0.10 13.76 -6.94
CA LEU A 129 -0.28 12.86 -8.06
C LEU A 129 -1.21 13.50 -9.09
N LYS A 130 -0.85 13.38 -10.37
CA LYS A 130 -1.68 13.79 -11.49
C LYS A 130 -1.76 12.71 -12.55
N ALA A 131 -2.92 12.14 -12.77
CA ALA A 131 -3.17 11.16 -13.82
C ALA A 131 -3.56 11.87 -15.13
N LYS A 132 -3.05 11.37 -16.25
CA LYS A 132 -3.46 11.85 -17.59
C LYS A 132 -4.78 11.25 -18.05
N SER A 133 -5.15 10.10 -17.49
CA SER A 133 -6.39 9.39 -17.75
C SER A 133 -7.38 9.57 -16.61
N CYS A 134 -8.67 9.66 -16.96
CA CYS A 134 -9.77 9.67 -15.99
C CYS A 134 -10.07 8.24 -15.55
N ILE A 135 -9.24 7.72 -14.64
CA ILE A 135 -9.44 6.41 -14.04
C ILE A 135 -9.36 6.50 -12.52
N ASP A 136 -10.05 5.57 -11.88
CA ASP A 136 -10.05 5.44 -10.43
C ASP A 136 -8.92 4.53 -9.98
N PHE A 137 -8.23 4.96 -8.92
CA PHE A 137 -7.15 4.24 -8.27
C PHE A 137 -7.62 3.78 -6.90
N MET A 138 -7.46 2.49 -6.61
CA MET A 138 -7.66 1.98 -5.26
C MET A 138 -6.40 2.21 -4.44
N PHE A 139 -6.51 3.00 -3.38
CA PHE A 139 -5.51 3.06 -2.33
C PHE A 139 -5.80 1.95 -1.31
N VAL A 140 -4.82 1.10 -1.06
CA VAL A 140 -4.88 0.00 -0.11
C VAL A 140 -3.65 0.02 0.79
N GLY A 141 -3.74 -0.57 1.97
CA GLY A 141 -2.57 -0.76 2.82
C GLY A 141 -1.56 -1.72 2.19
N ALA A 142 -0.38 -1.78 2.80
CA ALA A 142 0.68 -2.72 2.45
C ALA A 142 0.72 -3.85 3.49
N GLU A 143 -0.42 -4.48 3.80
CA GLU A 143 -0.58 -5.37 4.95
C GLU A 143 0.41 -6.54 4.93
N CYS A 144 0.76 -7.05 3.75
CA CYS A 144 1.77 -8.11 3.63
C CYS A 144 3.20 -7.68 4.02
N ALA A 145 3.48 -6.38 4.02
CA ALA A 145 4.77 -5.80 4.40
C ALA A 145 4.78 -5.24 5.83
N LEU A 146 3.62 -5.20 6.49
CA LEU A 146 3.46 -4.66 7.83
C LEU A 146 3.35 -5.82 8.82
N GLU A 147 4.43 -6.09 9.55
CA GLU A 147 4.46 -7.10 10.60
C GLU A 147 4.03 -6.47 11.94
N ASP A 148 3.17 -7.16 12.68
CA ASP A 148 2.80 -6.87 14.08
C ASP A 148 2.35 -5.42 14.39
N ILE A 149 1.42 -4.88 13.58
CA ILE A 149 0.82 -3.56 13.84
C ILE A 149 -0.68 -3.64 14.16
N ASP A 150 -1.11 -2.93 15.22
CA ASP A 150 -2.54 -2.73 15.56
C ASP A 150 -3.10 -1.46 14.90
N TRP A 151 -2.76 -1.24 13.62
CA TRP A 151 -3.28 -0.12 12.83
C TRP A 151 -4.20 -0.64 11.73
N LYS A 152 -5.21 0.14 11.41
CA LYS A 152 -6.08 -0.09 10.25
C LYS A 152 -5.79 0.99 9.22
N ILE A 153 -5.21 0.60 8.09
CA ILE A 153 -5.14 1.46 6.91
C ILE A 153 -6.47 1.33 6.18
N LEU A 154 -7.24 2.41 6.15
CA LEU A 154 -8.54 2.41 5.49
C LEU A 154 -8.34 2.48 3.97
N PRO A 155 -8.83 1.50 3.20
CA PRO A 155 -8.72 1.55 1.76
C PRO A 155 -9.74 2.55 1.19
N GLY A 156 -9.43 3.13 0.04
CA GLY A 156 -10.29 4.12 -0.59
C GLY A 156 -10.02 4.29 -2.07
N VAL A 157 -11.04 4.70 -2.82
CA VAL A 157 -10.90 5.03 -4.24
C VAL A 157 -10.55 6.51 -4.37
N MET A 158 -9.53 6.81 -5.17
CA MET A 158 -9.08 8.17 -5.48
C MET A 158 -9.00 8.37 -6.97
N ASN A 159 -9.23 9.61 -7.41
CA ASN A 159 -9.04 10.05 -8.78
C ASN A 159 -8.05 11.22 -8.78
N PHE A 160 -7.06 11.17 -9.66
CA PHE A 160 -5.94 12.12 -9.69
C PHE A 160 -5.98 13.06 -10.90
N GLN A 161 -7.16 13.34 -11.47
CA GLN A 161 -7.29 14.26 -12.60
C GLN A 161 -6.97 15.72 -12.23
#